data_AF-A0A2D6L442-F1
#
_entry.id   AF-A0A2D6L442-F1
#
_cell.length_a   1.000
_cell.length_b   1.000
_cell.length_c   1.000
_cell.angle_alpha   90.00
_cell.angle_beta   90.00
_cell.angle_gamma   90.00
#
_symmetry.space_group_name_H-M   'P 1'
#
loop_
_entity.id
_entity.type
_entity.pdbx_description
1 polymer ?
#
loop_
_entity_poly.entity_id
_entity_poly.type
_entity_poly.pdbx_seq_one_letter_code
_entity_poly.pdbx_strand_id
1 'polypeptide(L)'
;MCSPKKIKCFKCFEWFGKSDDDKECEKCGDFECPKCGACMCDLNDNEKKVVLAMIHTYENFLKEKLGQDYDFEKHREIEEELN
;
A
#
# COMPACT_ATOMS: atom_id res chain seq x y z
N MET A 1 -10.32 5.85 9.18
CA MET A 1 -9.64 4.66 8.58
C MET A 1 -8.53 4.19 9.49
N CYS A 2 -8.46 2.89 9.76
CA CYS A 2 -7.38 2.29 10.57
C CYS A 2 -6.13 2.06 9.71
N SER A 3 -5.42 3.12 9.31
CA SER A 3 -4.12 2.99 8.64
C SER A 3 -2.99 2.88 9.65
N PRO A 4 -1.98 2.01 9.42
CA PRO A 4 -0.78 2.01 10.23
C PRO A 4 -0.08 3.38 10.13
N LYS A 5 0.34 3.93 11.28
CA LYS A 5 1.08 5.20 11.36
C LYS A 5 2.49 5.11 10.79
N LYS A 6 3.04 3.90 10.66
CA LYS A 6 4.34 3.63 10.07
C LYS A 6 4.22 2.47 9.11
N ILE A 7 4.87 2.59 7.96
CA ILE A 7 4.97 1.55 6.96
C ILE A 7 6.43 1.29 6.62
N LYS A 8 6.71 0.11 6.07
CA LYS A 8 8.06 -0.31 5.71
C LYS A 8 8.17 -0.32 4.20
N CYS A 9 9.18 0.35 3.65
CA CYS A 9 9.40 0.37 2.21
C CYS A 9 9.76 -1.03 1.71
N PHE A 10 9.09 -1.52 0.66
CA PHE A 10 9.42 -2.82 0.06
C PHE A 10 10.78 -2.82 -0.67
N LYS A 11 11.27 -1.65 -1.10
CA LYS A 11 12.51 -1.51 -1.88
C LYS A 11 13.75 -1.35 -1.00
N CYS A 12 13.78 -0.31 -0.15
CA CYS A 12 14.94 -0.02 0.71
C CYS A 12 14.80 -0.58 2.13
N PHE A 13 13.65 -1.17 2.49
CA PHE A 13 13.40 -1.80 3.79
C PHE A 13 13.44 -0.87 5.02
N GLU A 14 13.47 0.45 4.80
CA GLU A 14 13.38 1.45 5.86
C GLU A 14 11.94 1.67 6.34
N TRP A 15 11.79 1.98 7.63
CA TRP A 15 10.52 2.40 8.20
C TRP A 15 10.32 3.91 7.99
N PHE A 16 9.11 4.32 7.64
CA PHE A 16 8.72 5.73 7.59
C PHE A 16 7.31 5.92 8.11
N GLY A 17 7.03 7.14 8.60
CA GLY A 17 5.70 7.51 9.07
C GLY A 17 4.74 7.71 7.90
N LYS A 18 3.43 7.71 8.20
CA LYS A 18 2.40 8.39 7.40
C LYS A 18 2.08 9.70 8.14
N SER A 19 2.57 10.82 7.62
CA SER A 19 2.29 12.18 8.07
C SER A 19 1.35 12.89 7.10
N ASP A 20 0.68 13.96 7.54
CA ASP A 20 -0.22 14.73 6.67
C ASP A 20 0.51 15.38 5.48
N ASP A 21 1.84 15.51 5.56
CA ASP A 21 2.73 16.05 4.52
C ASP A 21 3.30 14.97 3.59
N ASP A 22 3.00 13.68 3.82
CA ASP A 22 3.58 12.62 3.02
C ASP A 22 2.94 12.56 1.63
N LYS A 23 3.79 12.47 0.62
CA LYS A 23 3.40 12.49 -0.77
C LYS A 23 2.87 11.12 -1.18
N GLU A 24 1.56 11.02 -1.35
CA GLU A 24 0.95 9.91 -2.07
C GLU A 24 1.23 10.06 -3.57
N CYS A 25 1.49 8.95 -4.23
CA CYS A 25 1.69 8.91 -5.67
C CYS A 25 0.35 9.12 -6.38
N GLU A 26 0.24 10.16 -7.21
CA GLU A 26 -0.99 10.45 -7.98
C GLU A 26 -1.38 9.34 -8.97
N LYS A 27 -0.44 8.47 -9.34
CA LYS A 27 -0.68 7.37 -10.29
C LYS A 27 -1.16 6.09 -9.61
N CYS A 28 -0.59 5.74 -8.46
CA CYS A 28 -0.84 4.43 -7.83
C CYS A 28 -1.45 4.53 -6.43
N GLY A 29 -1.66 5.74 -5.92
CA GLY A 29 -2.27 6.01 -4.62
C GLY A 29 -1.47 5.56 -3.40
N ASP A 30 -0.29 4.95 -3.59
CA ASP A 30 0.58 4.48 -2.51
C ASP A 30 1.53 5.60 -2.06
N PHE A 31 2.01 5.51 -0.82
CA PHE A 31 2.92 6.50 -0.24
C PHE A 31 4.30 6.39 -0.87
N GLU A 32 4.84 7.49 -1.38
CA GLU A 32 6.20 7.56 -1.88
C GLU A 32 7.20 7.45 -0.71
N CYS A 33 8.13 6.50 -0.79
CA CYS A 33 9.14 6.34 0.26
C CYS A 33 10.06 7.57 0.30
N PRO A 34 10.16 8.31 1.42
CA PRO A 34 10.98 9.52 1.49
C PRO A 34 12.50 9.23 1.43
N LYS A 35 12.90 7.96 1.54
CA LYS A 35 14.31 7.54 1.52
C LYS A 35 14.80 7.14 0.13
N CYS A 36 13.96 6.53 -0.69
CA CYS A 36 14.37 6.03 -2.01
C CYS A 36 13.43 6.43 -3.16
N GLY A 37 12.36 7.18 -2.87
CA GLY A 37 11.37 7.64 -3.85
C GLY A 37 10.43 6.54 -4.36
N ALA A 38 10.58 5.30 -3.90
CA ALA A 38 9.82 4.18 -4.44
C ALA A 38 8.35 4.19 -3.98
N CYS A 39 7.46 3.84 -4.90
CA CYS A 39 6.05 3.53 -4.66
C CYS A 39 5.65 2.33 -5.51
N MET A 40 4.40 1.88 -5.46
CA MET A 40 3.94 0.71 -6.24
C MET A 40 4.23 0.80 -7.76
N CYS A 41 4.44 1.99 -8.33
CA CYS A 41 4.89 2.17 -9.71
C CYS A 41 6.27 1.56 -10.02
N ASP A 42 7.14 1.38 -9.02
CA ASP A 42 8.46 0.75 -9.18
C ASP A 42 8.40 -0.78 -9.34
N LEU A 43 7.25 -1.39 -9.05
CA LEU A 43 7.05 -2.83 -9.11
C LEU A 43 6.67 -3.27 -10.52
N ASN A 44 7.13 -4.44 -10.94
CA ASN A 44 6.58 -5.10 -12.11
C ASN A 44 5.21 -5.74 -11.81
N ASP A 45 4.50 -6.17 -12.85
CA ASP A 45 3.11 -6.64 -12.68
C ASP A 45 2.98 -7.88 -11.79
N ASN A 46 3.95 -8.79 -11.82
CA ASN A 46 3.95 -9.96 -10.93
C ASN A 46 4.18 -9.53 -9.48
N GLU A 47 5.09 -8.60 -9.23
CA GLU A 47 5.35 -8.05 -7.90
C GLU A 47 4.14 -7.30 -7.35
N LYS A 48 3.45 -6.49 -8.18
CA LYS A 48 2.21 -5.82 -7.80
C LYS A 48 1.13 -6.82 -7.39
N LYS A 49 0.94 -7.91 -8.16
CA LYS A 49 0.00 -8.99 -7.83
C LYS A 49 0.30 -9.61 -6.46
N VAL A 50 1.58 -9.85 -6.15
CA VAL A 50 1.98 -10.39 -4.83
C VAL A 50 1.67 -9.39 -3.72
N VAL A 51 1.99 -8.10 -3.90
CA VAL A 51 1.72 -7.07 -2.90
C VAL A 51 0.22 -6.90 -2.66
N LEU A 52 -0.60 -6.84 -3.71
CA LEU A 52 -2.06 -6.75 -3.60
C LEU A 52 -2.64 -7.97 -2.87
N ALA A 53 -2.19 -9.19 -3.20
CA ALA A 53 -2.62 -10.40 -2.49
C ALA A 53 -2.30 -10.35 -0.98
N MET A 54 -1.12 -9.82 -0.61
CA MET A 54 -0.77 -9.62 0.79
C MET A 54 -1.67 -8.58 1.47
N ILE A 55 -1.95 -7.46 0.80
CA ILE A 55 -2.84 -6.40 1.31
C ILE A 55 -4.23 -6.98 1.61
N HIS A 56 -4.86 -7.68 0.65
CA HIS A 56 -6.17 -8.30 0.84
C HIS A 56 -6.17 -9.36 1.94
N THR A 57 -5.10 -10.14 2.07
CA THR A 57 -4.99 -11.14 3.14
C THR A 57 -4.97 -10.47 4.52
N TYR A 58 -4.20 -9.39 4.69
CA TYR A 58 -4.17 -8.64 5.94
C TYR A 58 -5.49 -7.92 6.22
N GLU A 59 -6.15 -7.40 5.19
CA GLU A 59 -7.49 -6.82 5.30
C GLU A 59 -8.48 -7.82 5.87
N ASN A 60 -8.61 -8.98 5.22
CA ASN A 60 -9.55 -10.01 5.65
C ASN A 60 -9.24 -10.45 7.09
N PHE A 61 -7.95 -10.58 7.43
CA PHE A 61 -7.54 -10.87 8.80
C PHE A 61 -7.95 -9.78 9.80
N LEU A 62 -7.72 -8.50 9.51
CA LEU A 62 -8.09 -7.39 10.40
C LEU A 62 -9.61 -7.29 10.56
N LYS A 63 -10.36 -7.49 9.49
CA LYS A 63 -11.83 -7.53 9.50
C LYS A 63 -12.35 -8.66 10.38
N GLU A 64 -11.86 -9.87 10.18
CA GLU A 64 -12.27 -11.06 10.94
C GLU A 64 -11.90 -10.98 12.43
N LYS A 65 -10.75 -10.41 12.76
CA LYS A 65 -10.24 -10.40 14.13
C LYS A 65 -10.62 -9.16 14.94
N LEU A 66 -10.73 -8.01 14.28
CA LEU A 66 -10.90 -6.72 14.95
C LEU A 66 -12.18 -5.99 14.51
N GLY A 67 -12.91 -6.48 13.52
CA GLY A 67 -14.11 -5.80 12.99
C GLY A 67 -13.79 -4.45 12.36
N GLN A 68 -12.56 -4.24 11.89
CA GLN A 68 -12.10 -2.99 11.30
C GLN A 68 -12.08 -3.11 9.77
N ASP A 69 -12.72 -2.17 9.08
CA ASP A 69 -12.61 -2.01 7.64
C ASP A 69 -11.50 -0.99 7.31
N TYR A 70 -10.78 -1.26 6.22
CA TYR A 70 -9.75 -0.39 5.66
C TYR A 70 -10.19 0.02 4.27
N ASP A 71 -10.12 1.31 3.94
CA ASP A 71 -10.51 1.80 2.62
C ASP A 71 -9.32 1.77 1.66
N PHE A 72 -9.52 1.07 0.56
CA PHE A 72 -8.54 0.76 -0.48
C PHE A 72 -9.00 1.20 -1.87
N GLU A 73 -9.93 2.16 -1.99
CA GLU A 73 -10.32 2.69 -3.31
C GLU A 73 -9.09 3.06 -4.16
N LYS A 74 -8.02 3.51 -3.50
CA LYS A 74 -6.75 3.88 -4.12
C LYS A 74 -5.99 2.76 -4.84
N HIS A 75 -6.21 1.48 -4.50
CA HIS A 75 -5.56 0.35 -5.18
C HIS A 75 -6.45 -0.32 -6.24
N ARG A 76 -7.74 0.03 -6.30
CA ARG A 76 -8.71 -0.58 -7.22
C ARG A 76 -8.32 -0.38 -8.68
N GLU A 77 -7.82 0.81 -9.02
CA GLU A 77 -7.36 1.13 -10.37
C GLU A 77 -6.21 0.20 -10.81
N ILE A 78 -5.25 -0.08 -9.93
CA ILE A 78 -4.13 -0.99 -10.23
C ILE A 78 -4.60 -2.44 -10.35
N GLU A 79 -5.56 -2.84 -9.54
CA GLU A 79 -6.14 -4.18 -9.62
C GLU A 79 -6.89 -4.39 -10.94
N GLU A 80 -7.60 -3.36 -11.43
CA GLU A 80 -8.23 -3.34 -12.75
C GLU A 80 -7.20 -3.37 -13.90
N GLU A 81 -6.06 -2.69 -13.77
CA GLU A 81 -4.97 -2.72 -14.76
C GLU A 81 -4.29 -4.10 -14.89
N LEU A 82 -4.34 -4.94 -13.85
CA LEU A 82 -3.59 -6.21 -13.75
C LEU A 82 -4.40 -7.47 -14.11
N ASN A 83 -5.72 -7.32 -14.30
CA ASN A 83 -6.67 -8.37 -14.67
C ASN A 83 -7.04 -8.32 -16.15
#